data_AF-A0A535W005-F1
#
_entry.id   AF-A0A535W005-F1
#
_cell.length_a   1.000
_cell.length_b   1.000
_cell.length_c   1.000
_cell.angle_alpha   90.00
_cell.angle_beta   90.00
_cell.angle_gamma   90.00
#
_symmetry.space_group_name_H-M   'P 1'
#
loop_
_entity.id
_entity.type
_entity.pdbx_description
1 polymer ?
#
loop_
_entity_poly.entity_id
_entity_poly.type
_entity_poly.pdbx_seq_one_letter_code
_entity_poly.pdbx_strand_id
1 'polypeptide(L)'
;MVRRSQPAAGQPDVRAGDPVHGLAAETGGGLRRRTRPSEAPRAPADRADHDPEVPIFIILVLTVVPTYFNIATYQILVACKRQATWTRVLGMSCVINPTLNAILIPQFQQRLHNGAIGAALSLLMTELIQNGVGLWVVRSYLQRETLVRLGRSGIATVGMAGVVLSVAHLGLPAQILGGGFSFIVLGLLVGLATPDERHLVQGFLDRWPIASRLKRLLAW
;
A
#
# COMPACT_ATOMS: atom_id res chain seq x y z
N MET A 1 20.57 4.63 42.56
CA MET A 1 19.77 4.73 41.31
C MET A 1 19.32 6.19 41.19
N VAL A 2 20.06 7.00 40.43
CA VAL A 2 19.95 8.47 40.46
C VAL A 2 18.99 8.93 39.36
N ARG A 3 17.83 9.45 39.77
CA ARG A 3 16.84 10.11 38.90
C ARG A 3 17.43 11.45 38.45
N ARG A 4 17.97 11.52 37.23
CA ARG A 4 18.34 12.81 36.61
C ARG A 4 17.08 13.47 36.07
N SER A 5 16.73 14.59 36.68
CA SER A 5 15.70 15.53 36.25
C SER A 5 16.10 16.10 34.88
N GLN A 6 15.30 15.83 33.84
CA GLN A 6 15.44 16.51 32.56
C GLN A 6 14.90 17.95 32.69
N PRO A 7 15.65 18.97 32.26
CA PRO A 7 15.14 20.33 32.18
C PRO A 7 14.10 20.45 31.07
N ALA A 8 13.02 21.16 31.38
CA ALA A 8 11.94 21.48 30.46
C ALA A 8 12.49 22.27 29.26
N ALA A 9 12.36 21.68 28.06
CA ALA A 9 12.68 22.37 26.82
C ALA A 9 11.63 23.47 26.58
N GLY A 10 12.12 24.71 26.49
CA GLY A 10 11.32 25.89 26.21
C GLY A 10 10.57 25.75 24.89
N GLN A 11 9.27 26.05 24.96
CA GLN A 11 8.36 26.10 23.84
C GLN A 11 8.70 27.32 22.97
N PRO A 12 9.00 27.16 21.67
CA PRO A 12 9.27 28.30 20.80
C PRO A 12 7.99 29.12 20.60
N ASP A 13 8.09 30.39 20.97
CA ASP A 13 7.12 31.46 20.78
C ASP A 13 6.89 31.69 19.27
N VAL A 14 5.82 31.09 18.73
CA VAL A 14 5.39 31.30 17.34
C VAL A 14 4.73 32.68 17.28
N ARG A 15 5.58 33.69 17.08
CA ARG A 15 5.13 35.06 16.80
C ARG A 15 4.29 35.07 15.52
N ALA A 16 3.05 35.50 15.70
CA ALA A 16 2.18 35.99 14.65
C ALA A 16 2.89 37.11 13.87
N GLY A 17 3.10 36.88 12.57
CA GLY A 17 3.76 37.82 11.66
C GLY A 17 3.20 37.68 10.26
N ASP A 18 2.38 38.66 9.93
CA ASP A 18 2.05 39.22 8.62
C ASP A 18 0.88 38.66 7.78
N PRO A 19 -0.20 39.45 7.61
CA PRO A 19 -1.19 39.24 6.58
C PRO A 19 -0.59 39.61 5.22
N VAL A 20 -0.48 38.62 4.33
CA VAL A 20 -0.16 38.85 2.92
C VAL A 20 -1.35 39.56 2.26
N HIS A 21 -1.30 40.89 2.27
CA HIS A 21 -2.04 41.76 1.38
C HIS A 21 -1.68 41.41 -0.08
N GLY A 22 -2.69 41.17 -0.92
CA GLY A 22 -2.46 41.12 -2.37
C GLY A 22 -3.42 40.29 -3.21
N LEU A 23 -4.70 40.14 -2.84
CA LEU A 23 -5.73 39.66 -3.78
C LEU A 23 -6.34 40.87 -4.50
N ALA A 24 -5.62 41.28 -5.53
CA ALA A 24 -6.10 42.19 -6.55
C ALA A 24 -7.24 41.53 -7.35
N ALA A 25 -8.17 42.38 -7.76
CA ALA A 25 -9.43 42.06 -8.38
C ALA A 25 -9.27 41.34 -9.74
N GLU A 26 -9.92 40.19 -9.89
CA GLU A 26 -10.41 39.72 -11.19
C GLU A 26 -11.92 39.99 -11.29
N THR A 27 -12.19 41.20 -11.77
CA THR A 27 -13.49 41.69 -12.17
C THR A 27 -13.82 41.14 -13.57
N GLY A 28 -14.93 40.41 -13.69
CA GLY A 28 -15.78 40.44 -14.89
C GLY A 28 -15.22 39.86 -16.19
N GLY A 29 -15.31 38.53 -16.35
CA GLY A 29 -15.18 37.85 -17.64
C GLY A 29 -16.44 37.03 -17.92
N GLY A 30 -17.23 37.47 -18.90
CA GLY A 30 -18.63 37.07 -19.09
C GLY A 30 -18.91 35.57 -19.22
N LEU A 31 -20.02 35.18 -18.60
CA LEU A 31 -20.76 33.94 -18.83
C LEU A 31 -21.23 33.86 -20.29
N ARG A 32 -20.33 33.52 -21.22
CA ARG A 32 -20.71 32.96 -22.52
C ARG A 32 -21.32 31.59 -22.25
N ARG A 33 -22.66 31.54 -22.21
CA ARG A 33 -23.45 30.31 -22.38
C ARG A 33 -23.01 29.63 -23.68
N ARG A 34 -22.04 28.73 -23.59
CA ARG A 34 -21.69 27.80 -24.64
C ARG A 34 -22.83 26.79 -24.69
N THR A 35 -23.78 27.01 -25.60
CA THR A 35 -24.81 26.05 -25.97
C THR A 35 -24.10 24.75 -26.34
N ARG A 36 -24.19 23.73 -25.48
CA ARG A 36 -23.66 22.40 -25.78
C ARG A 36 -24.41 21.88 -27.01
N PRO A 37 -23.74 21.59 -28.13
CA PRO A 37 -24.39 20.89 -29.22
C PRO A 37 -24.90 19.55 -28.68
N SER A 38 -26.14 19.22 -29.05
CA SER A 38 -26.82 17.98 -28.73
C SER A 38 -25.93 16.79 -29.10
N GLU A 39 -25.22 16.23 -28.12
CA GLU A 39 -24.42 15.03 -28.31
C GLU A 39 -25.38 13.87 -28.58
N ALA A 40 -25.43 13.46 -29.85
CA ALA A 40 -26.05 12.22 -30.25
C ALA A 40 -25.46 11.05 -29.44
N PRO A 41 -26.23 9.98 -29.16
CA PRO A 41 -25.75 8.83 -28.40
C PRO A 41 -24.50 8.25 -29.08
N ARG A 42 -23.31 8.55 -28.54
CA ARG A 42 -22.07 7.90 -28.99
C ARG A 42 -22.24 6.42 -28.74
N ALA A 43 -22.18 5.63 -29.81
CA ALA A 43 -22.09 4.18 -29.72
C ALA A 43 -20.98 3.80 -28.73
N PRO A 44 -21.11 2.69 -27.99
CA PRO A 44 -20.12 2.24 -27.02
C PRO A 44 -18.82 1.87 -27.74
N ALA A 45 -18.00 2.89 -27.99
CA ALA A 45 -16.66 2.75 -28.51
C ALA A 45 -15.82 2.02 -27.47
N ASP A 46 -15.44 0.80 -27.82
CA ASP A 46 -14.17 0.17 -27.53
C ASP A 46 -13.58 0.41 -26.11
N ARG A 47 -13.97 -0.44 -25.16
CA ARG A 47 -13.45 -0.45 -23.77
C ARG A 47 -11.97 -0.86 -23.66
N ALA A 48 -11.23 -0.94 -24.77
CA ALA A 48 -9.80 -1.20 -24.76
C ALA A 48 -8.95 0.07 -24.58
N ASP A 49 -9.52 1.27 -24.75
CA ASP A 49 -8.85 2.54 -24.47
C ASP A 49 -8.81 2.77 -22.96
N HIS A 50 -7.96 2.00 -22.27
CA HIS A 50 -7.72 2.17 -20.85
C HIS A 50 -7.02 3.51 -20.65
N ASP A 51 -7.53 4.32 -19.72
CA ASP A 51 -6.92 5.58 -19.35
C ASP A 51 -5.41 5.39 -19.12
N PRO A 52 -4.54 6.30 -19.60
CA PRO A 52 -3.08 6.18 -19.50
C PRO A 52 -2.54 6.03 -18.06
N GLU A 53 -3.41 6.21 -17.07
CA GLU A 53 -3.22 6.04 -15.63
C GLU A 53 -3.16 4.56 -15.19
N VAL A 54 -3.87 3.64 -15.87
CA VAL A 54 -4.03 2.25 -15.41
C VAL A 54 -2.68 1.50 -15.27
N PRO A 55 -1.75 1.56 -16.24
CA PRO A 55 -0.45 0.91 -16.11
C PRO A 55 0.36 1.43 -14.92
N ILE A 56 0.24 2.73 -14.62
CA ILE A 56 0.94 3.36 -13.50
C ILE A 56 0.44 2.77 -12.18
N PHE A 57 -0.90 2.67 -12.02
CA PHE A 57 -1.49 2.05 -10.84
C PHE A 57 -1.07 0.58 -10.67
N ILE A 58 -1.01 -0.20 -11.76
CA ILE A 58 -0.56 -1.59 -11.70
C ILE A 58 0.88 -1.67 -11.15
N ILE A 59 1.79 -0.84 -11.67
CA ILE A 59 3.18 -0.80 -11.21
C ILE A 59 3.27 -0.38 -9.74
N LEU A 60 2.52 0.65 -9.33
CA LEU A 60 2.51 1.11 -7.95
C LEU A 60 1.92 0.08 -6.99
N VAL A 61 0.88 -0.64 -7.38
CA VAL A 61 0.31 -1.74 -6.59
C VAL A 61 1.34 -2.87 -6.43
N LEU A 62 2.10 -3.20 -7.47
CA LEU A 62 3.19 -4.18 -7.38
C LEU A 62 4.29 -3.73 -6.40
N THR A 63 4.54 -2.42 -6.29
CA THR A 63 5.50 -1.82 -5.35
C THR A 63 5.09 -1.99 -3.88
N VAL A 64 3.80 -2.13 -3.58
CA VAL A 64 3.32 -2.31 -2.20
C VAL A 64 3.94 -3.55 -1.54
N VAL A 65 4.13 -4.62 -2.31
CA VAL A 65 4.70 -5.88 -1.80
C VAL A 65 6.13 -5.70 -1.28
N PRO A 66 7.13 -5.25 -2.07
CA PRO A 66 8.48 -5.02 -1.56
C PRO A 66 8.52 -3.92 -0.48
N THR A 67 7.67 -2.89 -0.54
CA THR A 67 7.59 -1.88 0.52
C THR A 67 7.21 -2.50 1.87
N TYR A 68 6.24 -3.41 1.89
CA TYR A 68 5.87 -4.12 3.11
C TYR A 68 7.05 -4.96 3.65
N PHE A 69 7.77 -5.65 2.78
CA PHE A 69 8.98 -6.39 3.18
C PHE A 69 10.09 -5.48 3.71
N ASN A 70 10.27 -4.28 3.13
CA ASN A 70 11.23 -3.30 3.61
C ASN A 70 10.89 -2.81 5.02
N ILE A 71 9.61 -2.57 5.31
CA ILE A 71 9.13 -2.22 6.65
C ILE A 71 9.39 -3.36 7.65
N ALA A 72 9.05 -4.60 7.30
CA ALA A 72 9.29 -5.76 8.17
C ALA A 72 10.78 -5.99 8.44
N THR A 73 11.60 -5.87 7.39
CA THR A 73 13.06 -5.98 7.48
C THR A 73 13.64 -4.90 8.40
N TYR A 74 13.18 -3.65 8.26
CA TYR A 74 13.60 -2.56 9.13
C TYR A 74 13.31 -2.87 10.61
N GLN A 75 12.11 -3.36 10.93
CA GLN A 75 11.74 -3.73 12.30
C GLN A 75 12.67 -4.83 12.87
N ILE A 76 12.98 -5.85 12.07
CA ILE A 76 13.93 -6.90 12.46
C ILE A 76 15.33 -6.31 12.73
N LEU A 77 15.83 -5.44 11.85
CA LEU A 77 17.16 -4.84 12.00
C LEU A 77 17.24 -3.90 13.22
N VAL A 78 16.18 -3.16 13.52
CA VAL A 78 16.09 -2.35 14.73
C VAL A 78 16.15 -3.24 15.97
N ALA A 79 15.38 -4.34 16.00
CA ALA A 79 15.42 -5.31 17.10
C ALA A 79 16.80 -5.94 17.28
N CYS A 80 17.53 -6.18 16.19
CA CYS A 80 18.90 -6.70 16.22
C CYS A 80 19.98 -5.63 16.48
N LYS A 81 19.62 -4.38 16.79
CA LYS A 81 20.56 -3.24 16.97
C LYS A 81 21.45 -2.97 15.74
N ARG A 82 20.98 -3.29 14.53
CA ARG A 82 21.69 -3.09 13.25
C ARG A 82 21.16 -1.89 12.45
N GLN A 83 20.56 -0.90 13.11
CA GLN A 83 19.97 0.27 12.47
C GLN A 83 20.97 1.02 11.55
N ALA A 84 22.24 1.13 11.96
CA ALA A 84 23.26 1.79 11.16
C ALA A 84 23.50 1.14 9.79
N THR A 85 23.41 -0.20 9.70
CA THR A 85 23.49 -0.91 8.41
C THR A 85 22.33 -0.52 7.51
N TRP A 86 21.11 -0.47 8.06
CA TRP A 86 19.92 -0.07 7.29
C TRP A 86 19.96 1.39 6.85
N THR A 87 20.43 2.31 7.72
CA THR A 87 20.58 3.73 7.37
C THR A 87 21.52 3.93 6.18
N ARG A 88 22.58 3.14 6.05
CA ARG A 88 23.46 3.18 4.86
C ARG A 88 22.71 2.73 3.60
N VAL A 89 21.88 1.69 3.68
CA VAL A 89 21.04 1.22 2.57
C VAL A 89 20.03 2.28 2.13
N LEU A 90 19.37 2.93 3.08
CA LEU A 90 18.47 4.06 2.81
C LEU A 90 19.23 5.22 2.15
N GLY A 91 20.42 5.57 2.67
CA GLY A 91 21.27 6.60 2.09
C GLY A 91 21.65 6.31 0.63
N MET A 92 22.03 5.07 0.31
CA MET A 92 22.28 4.67 -1.09
C MET A 92 21.02 4.77 -1.96
N SER A 93 19.86 4.38 -1.41
CA SER A 93 18.58 4.43 -2.13
C SER A 93 18.16 5.87 -2.48
N CYS A 94 18.48 6.84 -1.62
CA CYS A 94 18.27 8.27 -1.89
C CYS A 94 19.08 8.78 -3.10
N VAL A 95 20.19 8.13 -3.47
CA VAL A 95 20.96 8.47 -4.67
C VAL A 95 20.48 7.68 -5.89
N ILE A 96 20.18 6.39 -5.69
CA ILE A 96 19.75 5.50 -6.77
C ILE A 96 18.41 5.94 -7.35
N ASN A 97 17.42 6.29 -6.52
CA ASN A 97 16.06 6.61 -6.99
C ASN A 97 16.03 7.86 -7.91
N PRO A 98 16.62 9.02 -7.55
CA PRO A 98 16.73 10.16 -8.47
C PRO A 98 17.51 9.84 -9.74
N THR A 99 18.58 9.02 -9.64
CA THR A 99 19.37 8.59 -10.81
C THR A 99 18.51 7.78 -11.78
N LEU A 100 17.75 6.82 -11.27
CA LEU A 100 16.82 6.03 -12.10
C LEU A 100 15.71 6.90 -12.68
N ASN A 101 15.15 7.85 -11.91
CA ASN A 101 14.15 8.80 -12.42
C ASN A 101 14.69 9.64 -13.57
N ALA A 102 15.92 10.17 -13.44
CA ALA A 102 16.56 10.99 -14.46
C ALA A 102 16.78 10.24 -15.79
N ILE A 103 16.93 8.92 -15.74
CA ILE A 103 17.13 8.06 -16.92
C ILE A 103 15.78 7.57 -17.48
N LEU A 104 14.92 7.01 -16.61
CA LEU A 104 13.70 6.34 -17.03
C LEU A 104 12.59 7.30 -17.46
N ILE A 105 12.44 8.45 -16.80
CA ILE A 105 11.37 9.41 -17.14
C ILE A 105 11.52 9.90 -18.59
N PRO A 106 12.69 10.41 -19.05
CA PRO A 106 12.84 10.84 -20.44
C PRO A 106 12.65 9.70 -21.44
N GLN A 107 13.18 8.50 -21.13
CA GLN A 107 13.06 7.35 -22.01
C GLN A 107 11.60 6.93 -22.23
N PHE A 108 10.81 6.88 -21.16
CA PHE A 108 9.39 6.55 -21.25
C PHE A 108 8.54 7.70 -21.80
N GLN A 109 8.93 8.95 -21.55
CA GLN A 109 8.31 10.11 -22.17
C GLN A 109 8.50 10.12 -23.70
N GLN A 110 9.67 9.73 -24.20
CA GLN A 110 9.95 9.70 -25.64
C GLN A 110 9.27 8.53 -26.36
N ARG A 111 9.17 7.36 -25.70
CA ARG A 111 8.65 6.14 -26.34
C ARG A 111 7.15 5.92 -26.16
N LEU A 112 6.62 6.25 -24.97
CA LEU A 112 5.22 5.99 -24.61
C LEU A 112 4.43 7.28 -24.35
N HIS A 113 5.05 8.46 -24.52
CA HIS A 113 4.45 9.76 -24.21
C HIS A 113 3.95 9.89 -22.76
N ASN A 114 4.46 9.05 -21.86
CA ASN A 114 4.04 8.98 -20.46
C ASN A 114 5.25 8.71 -19.55
N GLY A 115 5.90 9.79 -19.11
CA GLY A 115 7.02 9.74 -18.18
C GLY A 115 6.66 9.22 -16.78
N ALA A 116 5.38 9.22 -16.40
CA ALA A 116 4.95 8.74 -15.09
C ALA A 116 5.11 7.21 -14.95
N ILE A 117 5.01 6.46 -16.06
CA ILE A 117 5.37 5.03 -16.10
C ILE A 117 6.84 4.85 -15.71
N GLY A 118 7.73 5.69 -16.24
CA GLY A 118 9.16 5.66 -15.91
C GLY A 118 9.43 5.95 -14.43
N ALA A 119 8.71 6.92 -13.85
CA ALA A 119 8.80 7.23 -12.42
C ALA A 119 8.30 6.08 -11.53
N ALA A 120 7.15 5.48 -11.85
CA ALA A 120 6.62 4.34 -11.10
C ALA A 120 7.55 3.13 -11.18
N LEU A 121 8.14 2.86 -12.35
CA LEU A 121 9.10 1.77 -12.55
C LEU A 121 10.40 2.00 -11.76
N SER A 122 10.91 3.24 -11.75
CA SER A 122 12.07 3.62 -10.94
C SER A 122 11.84 3.33 -9.45
N LEU A 123 10.66 3.71 -8.92
CA LEU A 123 10.27 3.41 -7.55
C LEU A 123 10.27 1.90 -7.29
N LEU A 124 9.58 1.11 -8.13
CA LEU A 124 9.53 -0.34 -8.03
C LEU A 124 10.95 -0.95 -8.02
N MET A 125 11.83 -0.51 -8.94
CA MET A 125 13.21 -0.99 -8.98
C MET A 125 13.98 -0.68 -7.70
N THR A 126 13.84 0.52 -7.14
CA THR A 126 14.51 0.87 -5.89
C THR A 126 14.00 0.07 -4.70
N GLU A 127 12.70 -0.21 -4.65
CA GLU A 127 12.09 -1.05 -3.61
C GLU A 127 12.57 -2.50 -3.73
N LEU A 128 12.70 -3.04 -4.95
CA LEU A 128 13.26 -4.38 -5.19
C LEU A 128 14.73 -4.48 -4.80
N ILE A 129 15.54 -3.45 -5.08
CA ILE A 129 16.95 -3.38 -4.65
C ILE A 129 17.03 -3.38 -3.11
N GLN A 130 16.26 -2.51 -2.45
CA GLN A 130 16.21 -2.46 -0.99
C GLN A 130 15.75 -3.78 -0.39
N ASN A 131 14.73 -4.41 -0.96
CA ASN A 131 14.21 -5.69 -0.50
C ASN A 131 15.24 -6.81 -0.68
N GLY A 132 15.95 -6.85 -1.81
CA GLY A 132 17.03 -7.82 -2.05
C GLY A 132 18.19 -7.68 -1.04
N VAL A 133 18.65 -6.45 -0.79
CA VAL A 133 19.66 -6.17 0.23
C VAL A 133 19.13 -6.52 1.62
N GLY A 134 17.90 -6.11 1.93
CA GLY A 134 17.22 -6.41 3.18
C GLY A 134 17.17 -7.90 3.48
N LEU A 135 16.65 -8.68 2.53
CA LEU A 135 16.57 -10.14 2.59
C LEU A 135 17.95 -10.78 2.79
N TRP A 136 18.97 -10.30 2.07
CA TRP A 136 20.34 -10.79 2.24
C TRP A 136 20.87 -10.52 3.66
N VAL A 137 20.59 -9.35 4.24
CA VAL A 137 21.01 -9.00 5.60
C VAL A 137 20.26 -9.82 6.66
N VAL A 138 18.96 -10.11 6.46
CA VAL A 138 18.13 -10.83 7.43
C VAL A 138 18.09 -12.34 7.22
N ARG A 139 18.72 -12.88 6.17
CA ARG A 139 18.67 -14.31 5.82
C ARG A 139 19.00 -15.25 6.98
N SER A 140 19.91 -14.85 7.88
CA SER A 140 20.31 -15.64 9.05
C SER A 140 19.21 -15.77 10.11
N TYR A 141 18.21 -14.88 10.07
CA TYR A 141 17.07 -14.86 10.99
C TYR A 141 15.81 -15.49 10.37
N LEU A 142 15.84 -15.82 9.07
CA LEU A 142 14.73 -16.49 8.41
C LEU A 142 14.71 -17.97 8.79
N GLN A 143 13.80 -18.31 9.69
CA GLN A 143 13.53 -19.70 10.04
C GLN A 143 12.67 -20.35 8.97
N ARG A 144 12.80 -21.66 8.81
CA ARG A 144 11.97 -22.46 7.90
C ARG A 144 10.48 -22.27 8.18
N GLU A 145 10.11 -22.08 9.45
CA GLU A 145 8.74 -21.79 9.85
C GLU A 145 8.22 -20.49 9.24
N THR A 146 9.00 -19.41 9.27
CA THR A 146 8.65 -18.12 8.62
C THR A 146 8.44 -18.30 7.11
N LEU A 147 9.30 -19.08 6.46
CA LEU A 147 9.16 -19.37 5.02
C LEU A 147 7.91 -20.19 4.71
N VAL A 148 7.58 -21.18 5.53
CA VAL A 148 6.34 -21.97 5.38
C VAL A 148 5.11 -21.09 5.61
N ARG A 149 5.14 -20.20 6.61
CA ARG A 149 4.06 -19.23 6.86
C ARG A 149 3.89 -18.27 5.69
N LEU A 150 4.99 -17.78 5.13
CA LEU A 150 4.97 -16.92 3.94
C LEU A 150 4.44 -17.65 2.70
N GLY A 151 4.81 -18.93 2.52
CA GLY A 151 4.26 -19.76 1.45
C GLY A 151 2.75 -19.95 1.59
N ARG A 152 2.27 -20.23 2.81
CA ARG A 152 0.83 -20.36 3.12
C ARG A 152 0.07 -19.05 2.87
N SER A 153 0.62 -17.91 3.28
CA SER A 153 -0.02 -16.61 2.99
C SER A 153 -0.06 -16.34 1.48
N GLY A 154 0.99 -16.69 0.74
CA GLY A 154 1.00 -16.64 -0.72
C GLY A 154 -0.12 -17.47 -1.36
N ILE A 155 -0.31 -18.70 -0.90
CA ILE A 155 -1.41 -19.57 -1.37
C ILE A 155 -2.78 -18.95 -1.06
N ALA A 156 -2.98 -18.43 0.14
CA ALA A 156 -4.24 -17.77 0.52
C ALA A 156 -4.52 -16.54 -0.36
N THR A 157 -3.51 -15.72 -0.66
CA THR A 157 -3.62 -14.56 -1.54
C THR A 157 -3.97 -14.96 -2.98
N VAL A 158 -3.35 -16.01 -3.52
CA VAL A 158 -3.68 -16.52 -4.86
C VAL A 158 -5.11 -17.05 -4.91
N GLY A 159 -5.54 -17.79 -3.89
CA GLY A 159 -6.93 -18.25 -3.80
C GLY A 159 -7.94 -17.09 -3.69
N MET A 160 -7.63 -16.06 -2.90
CA MET A 160 -8.43 -14.83 -2.82
C MET A 160 -8.53 -14.14 -4.18
N ALA A 161 -7.42 -14.01 -4.90
CA ALA A 161 -7.42 -13.42 -6.24
C ALA A 161 -8.36 -14.18 -7.21
N GLY A 162 -8.35 -15.52 -7.15
CA GLY A 162 -9.29 -16.34 -7.92
C GLY A 162 -10.76 -16.05 -7.59
N VAL A 163 -11.10 -15.87 -6.31
CA VAL A 163 -12.47 -15.50 -5.90
C VAL A 163 -12.84 -14.11 -6.40
N VAL A 164 -11.96 -13.12 -6.22
CA VAL A 164 -12.18 -11.73 -6.67
C VAL A 164 -12.43 -11.68 -8.18
N LEU A 165 -11.64 -12.40 -8.97
CA LEU A 165 -11.82 -12.49 -10.42
C LEU A 165 -13.15 -13.15 -10.80
N SER A 166 -13.56 -14.19 -10.06
CA SER A 166 -14.82 -14.90 -10.31
C SER A 166 -16.05 -14.01 -10.05
N VAL A 167 -15.99 -13.13 -9.05
CA VAL A 167 -17.08 -12.18 -8.73
C VAL A 167 -16.91 -10.82 -9.39
N ALA A 168 -15.92 -10.63 -10.27
CA ALA A 168 -15.59 -9.32 -10.82
C ALA A 168 -16.76 -8.67 -11.58
N HIS A 169 -17.60 -9.50 -12.21
CA HIS A 169 -18.81 -9.09 -12.94
C HIS A 169 -19.91 -8.48 -12.06
N LEU A 170 -19.88 -8.71 -10.74
CA LEU A 170 -20.87 -8.19 -9.78
C LEU A 170 -20.54 -6.78 -9.27
N GLY A 171 -19.44 -6.18 -9.75
CA GLY A 171 -19.00 -4.83 -9.39
C GLY A 171 -18.04 -4.79 -8.19
N LEU A 172 -17.52 -3.58 -7.94
CA LEU A 172 -16.44 -3.33 -6.98
C LEU A 172 -16.78 -3.67 -5.51
N PRO A 173 -17.99 -3.41 -4.98
CA PRO A 173 -18.34 -3.82 -3.62
C PRO A 173 -18.26 -5.34 -3.42
N ALA A 174 -18.72 -6.12 -4.40
CA ALA A 174 -18.67 -7.59 -4.34
C ALA A 174 -17.22 -8.10 -4.35
N GLN A 175 -16.33 -7.47 -5.14
CA GLN A 175 -14.91 -7.79 -5.16
C GLN A 175 -14.23 -7.51 -3.81
N ILE A 176 -14.51 -6.37 -3.18
CA ILE A 176 -13.95 -6.00 -1.87
C ILE A 176 -14.42 -6.99 -0.79
N LEU A 177 -15.74 -7.22 -0.70
CA LEU A 177 -16.31 -8.13 0.30
C LEU A 177 -15.88 -9.58 0.06
N GLY A 178 -15.93 -10.03 -1.19
CA GLY A 178 -15.51 -11.38 -1.58
C GLY A 178 -14.01 -11.62 -1.34
N GLY A 179 -13.16 -10.66 -1.68
CA GLY A 179 -11.73 -10.70 -1.41
C GLY A 179 -11.43 -10.75 0.10
N GLY A 180 -11.98 -9.80 0.86
CA GLY A 180 -11.78 -9.76 2.32
C GLY A 180 -12.25 -11.04 3.02
N PHE A 181 -13.45 -11.52 2.67
CA PHE A 181 -13.99 -12.74 3.25
C PHE A 181 -13.19 -13.98 2.85
N SER A 182 -12.88 -14.14 1.56
CA SER A 182 -12.12 -15.31 1.07
C SER A 182 -10.71 -15.36 1.64
N PHE A 183 -10.03 -14.22 1.81
CA PHE A 183 -8.71 -14.20 2.44
C PHE A 183 -8.75 -14.70 3.88
N ILE A 184 -9.75 -14.27 4.67
CA ILE A 184 -9.94 -14.74 6.04
C ILE A 184 -10.17 -16.25 6.06
N VAL A 185 -11.13 -16.75 5.26
CA VAL A 185 -11.47 -18.18 5.22
C VAL A 185 -10.28 -19.01 4.74
N LEU A 186 -9.67 -18.65 3.61
CA LEU A 186 -8.51 -19.36 3.06
C LEU A 186 -7.31 -19.30 4.00
N GLY A 187 -7.04 -18.13 4.61
CA GLY A 187 -6.00 -17.94 5.61
C GLY A 187 -6.17 -18.89 6.80
N LEU A 188 -7.39 -19.07 7.28
CA LEU A 188 -7.70 -20.04 8.34
C LEU A 188 -7.51 -21.49 7.85
N LEU A 189 -7.97 -21.81 6.65
CA LEU A 189 -7.86 -23.15 6.06
C LEU A 189 -6.40 -23.58 5.81
N VAL A 190 -5.54 -22.67 5.32
CA VAL A 190 -4.11 -22.96 5.14
C VAL A 190 -3.33 -22.96 6.45
N GLY A 191 -3.98 -22.65 7.58
CA GLY A 191 -3.36 -22.61 8.89
C GLY A 191 -2.37 -21.45 9.03
N LEU A 192 -2.74 -20.25 8.57
CA LEU A 192 -1.97 -19.03 8.74
C LEU A 192 -2.01 -18.54 10.21
N ALA A 193 -3.11 -18.81 10.91
CA ALA A 193 -3.31 -18.46 12.31
C ALA A 193 -2.48 -19.34 13.25
N THR A 194 -1.54 -18.71 13.95
CA THR A 194 -0.73 -19.28 15.04
C THR A 194 -1.67 -19.80 16.16
N PRO A 195 -1.32 -20.86 16.91
CA PRO A 195 -2.14 -21.33 18.02
C PRO A 195 -2.56 -20.21 19.00
N ASP A 196 -1.63 -19.31 19.33
CA ASP A 196 -1.90 -18.16 20.20
C ASP A 196 -2.89 -17.16 19.56
N GLU A 197 -2.78 -16.93 18.26
CA GLU A 197 -3.71 -16.08 17.51
C GLU A 197 -5.11 -16.71 17.47
N ARG A 198 -5.21 -18.04 17.37
CA ARG A 198 -6.50 -18.74 17.43
C ARG A 198 -7.18 -18.53 18.79
N HIS A 199 -6.42 -18.52 19.88
CA HIS A 199 -6.97 -18.21 21.20
C HIS A 199 -7.47 -16.77 21.31
N LEU A 200 -6.77 -15.80 20.71
CA LEU A 200 -7.24 -14.41 20.64
C LEU A 200 -8.51 -14.27 19.80
N VAL A 201 -8.57 -14.95 18.66
CA VAL A 201 -9.75 -14.95 17.79
C VAL A 201 -10.93 -15.62 18.48
N GLN A 202 -10.73 -16.74 19.17
CA GLN A 202 -11.75 -17.40 19.98
C GLN A 202 -12.24 -16.50 21.11
N GLY A 203 -11.31 -15.89 21.86
CA GLY A 203 -11.66 -14.95 22.93
C GLY A 203 -12.42 -13.72 22.43
N PHE A 204 -12.10 -13.23 21.23
CA PHE A 204 -12.85 -12.14 20.60
C PHE A 204 -14.25 -12.59 20.14
N LEU A 205 -14.36 -13.76 19.52
CA LEU A 205 -15.63 -14.35 19.10
C LEU A 205 -16.57 -14.62 20.29
N ASP A 206 -16.03 -15.09 21.40
CA ASP A 206 -16.80 -15.36 22.63
C ASP A 206 -17.33 -14.07 23.28
N ARG A 207 -16.58 -12.97 23.14
CA ARG A 207 -17.02 -11.64 23.61
C ARG A 207 -18.02 -10.98 22.67
N TRP A 208 -18.17 -11.47 21.45
CA TRP A 208 -19.01 -10.83 20.44
C TRP A 208 -20.50 -11.17 20.67
N PRO A 209 -21.35 -10.20 21.06
CA PRO A 209 -22.72 -10.47 21.50
C PRO A 209 -23.60 -11.11 20.40
N ILE A 210 -23.27 -10.89 19.13
CA ILE A 210 -24.00 -11.47 17.98
C ILE A 210 -23.74 -12.98 17.86
N ALA A 211 -22.57 -13.48 18.25
CA ALA A 211 -22.28 -14.93 18.22
C ALA A 211 -23.19 -15.69 19.19
N SER A 212 -23.50 -15.10 20.35
CA SER A 212 -24.46 -15.67 21.30
C SER A 212 -25.91 -15.63 20.81
N ARG A 213 -26.25 -14.70 19.91
CA ARG A 213 -27.59 -14.62 19.28
C ARG A 213 -27.72 -15.64 18.16
N LEU A 214 -26.68 -15.82 17.34
CA LEU A 214 -26.64 -16.85 16.29
C LEU A 214 -26.66 -18.27 16.87
N LYS A 215 -25.87 -18.56 17.92
CA LYS A 215 -25.93 -19.86 18.61
C LYS A 215 -27.33 -20.16 19.17
N ARG A 216 -28.06 -19.15 19.65
CA ARG A 216 -29.45 -19.32 20.10
C ARG A 216 -30.42 -19.58 18.97
N LEU A 217 -30.23 -18.96 17.80
CA LEU A 217 -31.09 -19.18 16.63
C LEU A 217 -30.83 -20.54 15.94
N LEU A 218 -29.60 -21.07 16.02
CA LEU A 218 -29.22 -22.39 15.49
C LEU A 218 -29.53 -23.56 16.45
N ALA A 219 -29.95 -23.27 17.68
CA ALA A 219 -30.33 -24.28 18.68
C ALA A 219 -31.84 -24.58 18.69
N TRP A 220 -32.59 -24.08 17.71
CA TRP A 220 -34.00 -24.38 17.42
C TRP A 220 -34.11 -25.06 16.06
#